data_AF-A0A358HND1-F1
#
_entry.id   AF-A0A358HND1-F1
#
_cell.length_a   1.000
_cell.length_b   1.000
_cell.length_c   1.000
_cell.angle_alpha   90.00
_cell.angle_beta   90.00
_cell.angle_gamma   90.00
#
_symmetry.space_group_name_H-M   'P 1'
#
loop_
_entity.id
_entity.type
_entity.pdbx_description
1 polymer ?
#
loop_
_entity_poly.entity_id
_entity_poly.type
_entity_poly.pdbx_seq_one_letter_code
_entity_poly.pdbx_strand_id
1 'polypeptide(L)' 'IRSTFQYLEQLDVVSGLVKAAVFGFIITLMGCYHGYNSRGGAQGVGQATTNAVVSSSILILISNYVVTELFFTR' A
#
# COMPACT_ATOMS: atom_id res chain seq x y z
N ILE A 1 -31.56 -6.97 2.64
CA ILE A 1 -30.91 -6.43 3.87
C ILE A 1 -30.34 -7.55 4.75
N ARG A 2 -31.09 -8.59 5.11
CA ARG A 2 -30.57 -9.74 5.90
C ARG A 2 -29.47 -10.56 5.16
N SER A 3 -29.55 -10.65 3.83
CA SER A 3 -28.56 -11.34 2.99
C SER A 3 -27.26 -10.55 2.78
N THR A 4 -27.27 -9.21 2.86
CA THR A 4 -26.06 -8.39 2.69
C THR A 4 -25.08 -8.61 3.84
N PHE A 5 -25.58 -8.74 5.07
CA PHE A 5 -24.77 -8.99 6.26
C PHE A 5 -24.14 -10.39 6.32
N GLN A 6 -24.75 -11.40 5.69
CA GLN A 6 -24.15 -12.75 5.67
C GLN A 6 -22.99 -12.90 4.68
N TYR A 7 -22.86 -12.01 3.69
CA TYR A 7 -21.74 -12.01 2.75
C TYR A 7 -20.68 -10.92 3.07
N LEU A 8 -21.06 -9.80 3.71
CA LEU A 8 -20.13 -8.67 3.93
C LEU A 8 -19.35 -8.68 5.26
N GLU A 9 -19.77 -9.34 6.33
CA GLU A 9 -19.54 -8.68 7.64
C GLU A 9 -18.32 -9.10 8.49
N GLN A 10 -17.34 -9.83 7.97
CA GLN A 10 -16.08 -10.01 8.74
C GLN A 10 -14.86 -10.22 7.87
N LEU A 11 -14.97 -11.05 6.82
CA LEU A 11 -13.84 -11.33 5.95
C LEU A 11 -13.44 -10.12 5.09
N ASP A 12 -14.41 -9.36 4.56
CA ASP A 12 -14.12 -8.14 3.77
C ASP A 12 -13.56 -7.00 4.63
N VAL A 13 -14.00 -6.88 5.87
CA VAL A 13 -13.51 -5.85 6.81
C VAL A 13 -12.07 -6.18 7.23
N VAL A 14 -11.79 -7.45 7.57
CA VAL A 14 -10.45 -7.90 7.93
C VAL A 14 -9.51 -7.84 6.72
N SER A 15 -9.98 -8.19 5.52
CA SER A 15 -9.19 -8.07 4.29
C SER A 15 -8.81 -6.63 3.98
N GLY A 16 -9.76 -5.70 4.14
CA GLY A 16 -9.54 -4.26 3.98
C GLY A 16 -8.54 -3.71 4.98
N LEU A 17 -8.63 -4.11 6.25
CA LEU A 17 -7.69 -3.73 7.31
C LEU A 17 -6.27 -4.24 7.06
N VAL A 18 -6.14 -5.53 6.68
CA VAL A 18 -4.83 -6.12 6.34
C VAL A 18 -4.24 -5.41 5.12
N LYS A 19 -5.05 -5.13 4.10
CA LYS A 19 -4.63 -4.41 2.90
C LYS A 19 -4.13 -3.00 3.23
N ALA A 20 -4.86 -2.26 4.06
CA ALA A 20 -4.46 -0.92 4.51
C ALA A 20 -3.15 -0.96 5.32
N ALA A 21 -2.97 -1.95 6.20
CA ALA A 21 -1.73 -2.13 6.96
C ALA A 21 -0.53 -2.42 6.05
N VAL A 22 -0.70 -3.28 5.04
CA VAL A 22 0.35 -3.59 4.06
C VAL A 22 0.72 -2.35 3.24
N PHE A 23 -0.25 -1.57 2.79
CA PHE A 23 0.01 -0.33 2.06
C PHE A 23 0.76 0.70 2.91
N GLY A 24 0.32 0.91 4.16
CA GLY A 24 1.00 1.81 5.09
C GLY A 24 2.44 1.38 5.38
N PHE A 25 2.67 0.07 5.52
CA PHE A 25 4.01 -0.49 5.72
C PHE A 25 4.91 -0.22 4.50
N ILE A 26 4.43 -0.50 3.29
CA ILE A 26 5.18 -0.27 2.04
C ILE A 26 5.54 1.21 1.87
N ILE A 27 4.58 2.12 2.08
CA ILE A 27 4.80 3.57 1.94
C ILE A 27 5.86 4.05 2.92
N THR A 28 5.76 3.63 4.19
CA THR A 28 6.70 4.04 5.23
C THR A 28 8.11 3.53 4.91
N LEU A 29 8.23 2.26 4.51
CA LEU A 29 9.52 1.64 4.19
C LEU A 29 10.18 2.29 2.98
N MET A 30 9.42 2.58 1.91
CA MET A 30 9.95 3.29 0.75
C MET A 30 10.28 4.76 1.03
N GLY A 31 9.48 5.43 1.87
CA GLY A 31 9.75 6.79 2.33
C GLY A 31 11.06 6.86 3.13
N CYS A 32 11.26 5.92 4.07
CA CYS A 32 12.52 5.81 4.79
C CYS A 32 13.69 5.48 3.85
N TYR A 33 13.52 4.52 2.94
CA TYR A 33 14.59 4.09 2.03
C TYR A 33 15.10 5.24 1.14
N HIS A 34 14.18 5.96 0.49
CA HIS A 34 14.54 7.10 -0.35
C HIS A 34 14.98 8.32 0.47
N GLY A 35 14.44 8.50 1.68
CA GLY A 35 14.86 9.54 2.61
C GLY A 35 16.31 9.35 3.11
N TYR A 36 16.70 8.10 3.44
CA TYR A 36 18.07 7.77 3.83
C TYR A 36 19.06 7.85 2.66
N ASN A 37 18.64 7.49 1.45
CA ASN A 37 19.49 7.55 0.25
C ASN A 37 19.54 8.94 -0.40
N SER A 38 18.74 9.90 0.07
CA SER A 38 18.74 11.27 -0.44
C SER A 38 20.08 11.95 -0.16
N ARG A 39 20.75 12.40 -1.22
CA ARG A 39 21.96 13.23 -1.19
C ARG A 39 21.70 14.51 -1.99
N GLY A 40 22.12 15.68 -1.48
CA GLY A 40 22.08 16.93 -2.24
C GLY A 40 21.12 18.03 -1.75
N GLY A 41 21.01 18.26 -0.44
CA GLY A 41 20.27 19.40 0.12
C GLY A 41 18.77 19.39 -0.20
N ALA A 42 18.12 20.55 -0.10
CA ALA A 42 16.65 20.71 -0.25
C ALA A 42 16.10 20.27 -1.63
N GLN A 43 16.91 20.36 -2.69
CA GLN A 43 16.51 19.96 -4.04
C GLN A 43 16.60 18.43 -4.22
N GLY A 44 17.64 17.80 -3.66
CA GLY A 44 17.82 16.35 -3.69
C GLY A 44 16.74 15.60 -2.91
N VAL A 45 16.32 16.12 -1.75
CA VAL A 45 15.21 15.52 -0.96
C VAL A 45 13.88 15.57 -1.72
N GLY A 46 13.60 16.67 -2.44
CA GLY A 46 12.38 16.79 -3.25
C GLY A 46 12.34 15.74 -4.36
N GLN A 47 13.44 15.59 -5.09
CA GLN A 47 13.55 14.62 -6.18
C GLN A 47 13.51 13.17 -5.67
N ALA A 48 14.16 12.88 -4.54
CA ALA A 48 14.10 11.58 -3.87
C ALA A 48 12.68 11.25 -3.39
N THR A 49 11.95 12.24 -2.86
CA THR A 49 10.55 12.06 -2.42
C THR A 49 9.64 11.73 -3.60
N THR A 50 9.77 12.43 -4.74
CA THR A 50 8.99 12.12 -5.95
C THR A 50 9.24 10.69 -6.43
N ASN A 51 10.50 10.27 -6.50
CA ASN A 51 10.85 8.90 -6.88
C ASN A 51 10.31 7.86 -5.87
N ALA A 52 10.36 8.18 -4.58
CA ALA A 52 9.81 7.33 -3.53
C ALA A 52 8.30 7.10 -3.70
N VAL A 53 7.54 8.18 -3.96
CA VAL A 53 6.08 8.12 -4.11
C VAL A 53 5.69 7.35 -5.38
N VAL A 54 6.40 7.58 -6.49
CA VAL A 54 6.17 6.84 -7.75
C VAL A 54 6.45 5.35 -7.56
N SER A 55 7.59 4.99 -6.96
CA SER A 55 7.94 3.59 -6.67
C SER A 55 6.94 2.94 -5.71
N SER A 56 6.49 3.67 -4.67
CA SER A 56 5.51 3.17 -3.71
C SER A 56 4.15 2.93 -4.37
N SER A 57 3.70 3.85 -5.24
CA SER A 57 2.43 3.74 -5.95
C SER A 57 2.36 2.48 -6.82
N ILE A 58 3.46 2.14 -7.51
CA ILE A 58 3.56 0.92 -8.32
C ILE A 58 3.50 -0.33 -7.43
N LEU A 59 4.23 -0.34 -6.30
CA LEU A 59 4.20 -1.46 -5.35
C LEU A 59 2.81 -1.65 -4.72
N ILE A 60 2.11 -0.56 -4.42
CA ILE A 60 0.75 -0.57 -3.88
C ILE A 60 -0.22 -1.16 -4.91
N LEU A 61 -0.10 -0.81 -6.19
CA LEU A 61 -0.91 -1.39 -7.27
C LEU A 61 -0.69 -2.91 -7.38
N ILE A 62 0.56 -3.36 -7.37
CA ILE A 62 0.89 -4.80 -7.39
C ILE A 62 0.33 -5.49 -6.14
N SER A 63 0.56 -4.91 -4.96
CA SER A 63 0.04 -5.43 -3.69
C SER A 63 -1.48 -5.48 -3.68
N ASN A 64 -2.15 -4.50 -4.28
CA ASN A 64 -3.60 -4.50 -4.45
C ASN A 64 -4.06 -5.69 -5.29
N TYR A 65 -3.40 -5.94 -6.42
CA TYR A 65 -3.68 -7.07 -7.29
C TYR A 65 -3.47 -8.40 -6.57
N VAL A 66 -2.35 -8.57 -5.86
CA VAL A 66 -2.04 -9.77 -5.08
C VAL A 66 -3.08 -10.03 -3.99
N VAL A 67 -3.45 -9.01 -3.22
CA VAL A 67 -4.46 -9.16 -2.15
C VAL A 67 -5.83 -9.47 -2.73
N THR A 68 -6.21 -8.82 -3.83
CA THR A 68 -7.47 -9.08 -4.52
C THR A 68 -7.51 -10.50 -5.07
N GLU A 69 -6.49 -10.95 -5.81
CA GLU A 69 -6.38 -12.34 -6.29
C GLU A 69 -6.45 -13.34 -5.14
N LEU A 70 -5.70 -13.12 -4.05
CA LEU A 70 -5.67 -14.05 -2.92
C LEU A 70 -7.02 -14.15 -2.18
N PHE A 71 -7.82 -13.07 -2.17
CA PHE A 71 -9.16 -13.05 -1.57
C PHE A 71 -10.28 -13.49 -2.53
N PHE A 72 -10.19 -13.15 -3.82
CA PHE A 72 -11.22 -13.46 -4.84
C PHE A 72 -10.99 -14.81 -5.53
N THR A 73 -9.78 -15.40 -5.48
CA THR A 73 -9.49 -16.72 -6.07
C THR A 73 -10.01 -17.91 -5.25
N ARG A 74 -10.99 -17.68 -4.37
CA ARG A 74 -11.82 -18.71 -3.73
C ARG A 74 -13.29 -18.31 -3.78
#